data_AF-A0A2V5QXT0-F1
#
_entry.id   AF-A0A2V5QXT0-F1
#
_cell.length_a   1.000
_cell.length_b   1.000
_cell.length_c   1.000
_cell.angle_alpha   90.00
_cell.angle_beta   90.00
_cell.angle_gamma   90.00
#
_symmetry.space_group_name_H-M   'P 1'
#
loop_
_entity.id
_entity.type
_entity.pdbx_description
1 polymer ?
#
loop_
_entity_poly.entity_id
_entity_poly.type
_entity_poly.pdbx_seq_one_letter_code
_entity_poly.pdbx_strand_id
1 'polypeptide(L)'
;MISHFFRTASRWIFFTALIYAPWAYGATTSSSIQITNWVLLAALVLWAVELLVSRRRPRFPRLLFFFTGALLCVGGWMVFNAKSIYDSDFFVFVPLHNFAPSLAGSVDYTISAAWMIRGALLLGTILFVSDVSQSNRWLLRLWYVIGLVAGSIAFLGLLQKATGAQMIFWQPPPPPEVWVSTFFATYYYHGNAGAFLNVVWPLSAGLVIRAFSNRSHPGMRA
;
A
#
# COMPACT_ATOMS: atom_id res chain seq x y z
N MET A 1 -7.63 -18.24 -22.18
CA MET A 1 -6.19 -17.88 -22.12
C MET A 1 -5.97 -16.42 -21.75
N ILE A 2 -6.58 -15.46 -22.47
CA ILE A 2 -6.43 -14.02 -22.24
C ILE A 2 -6.78 -13.57 -20.81
N SER A 3 -7.91 -14.02 -20.26
CA SER A 3 -8.29 -13.67 -18.89
C SER A 3 -7.33 -14.21 -17.82
N HIS A 4 -6.81 -15.42 -18.00
CA HIS A 4 -5.83 -16.00 -17.07
C HIS A 4 -4.52 -15.20 -17.05
N PHE A 5 -4.11 -14.68 -18.21
CA PHE A 5 -2.97 -13.78 -18.32
C PHE A 5 -3.19 -12.49 -17.52
N PHE A 6 -4.29 -11.77 -17.78
CA PHE A 6 -4.62 -10.55 -17.02
C PHE A 6 -4.71 -10.78 -15.52
N ARG A 7 -5.32 -11.89 -15.10
CA ARG A 7 -5.42 -12.28 -13.69
C ARG A 7 -4.06 -12.51 -13.03
N THR A 8 -3.13 -13.12 -13.76
CA THR A 8 -1.81 -13.45 -13.23
C THR A 8 -0.92 -12.22 -13.22
N ALA A 9 -0.99 -11.41 -14.27
CA ALA A 9 -0.29 -10.14 -14.39
C ALA A 9 -0.67 -9.16 -13.27
N SER A 10 -1.97 -8.95 -13.02
CA SER A 10 -2.43 -8.03 -11.96
C SER A 10 -1.87 -8.41 -10.58
N ARG A 11 -1.84 -9.70 -10.27
CA ARG A 11 -1.30 -10.22 -9.00
C ARG A 11 0.20 -10.01 -8.86
N TRP A 12 0.97 -10.29 -9.91
CA TRP A 12 2.41 -10.10 -9.87
C TRP A 12 2.79 -8.62 -9.82
N ILE A 13 2.09 -7.76 -10.57
CA ILE A 13 2.28 -6.30 -10.50
C ILE A 13 1.98 -5.78 -9.09
N PHE A 14 0.91 -6.28 -8.46
CA PHE A 14 0.64 -5.95 -7.06
C PHE A 14 1.75 -6.44 -6.11
N PHE A 15 2.30 -7.64 -6.31
CA PHE A 15 3.44 -8.10 -5.51
C PHE A 15 4.69 -7.22 -5.72
N THR A 16 4.91 -6.70 -6.93
CA THR A 16 5.95 -5.70 -7.17
C THR A 16 5.71 -4.44 -6.33
N ALA A 17 4.47 -3.97 -6.19
CA ALA A 17 4.15 -2.85 -5.30
C ALA A 17 4.48 -3.15 -3.83
N LEU A 18 4.17 -4.36 -3.36
CA LEU A 18 4.48 -4.79 -1.98
C LEU A 18 5.98 -4.86 -1.69
N ILE A 19 6.79 -5.22 -2.68
CA ILE A 19 8.25 -5.22 -2.56
C ILE A 19 8.79 -3.80 -2.64
N TYR A 20 8.31 -3.03 -3.61
CA TYR A 20 8.80 -1.68 -3.90
C TYR A 20 8.53 -0.71 -2.75
N ALA A 21 7.30 -0.63 -2.23
CA ALA A 21 6.90 0.43 -1.32
C ALA A 21 7.73 0.48 -0.02
N PRO A 22 7.99 -0.63 0.70
CA PRO A 22 8.85 -0.60 1.88
C PRO A 22 10.28 -0.17 1.56
N TRP A 23 10.85 -0.65 0.46
CA TRP A 23 12.20 -0.29 0.03
C TRP A 23 12.32 1.15 -0.46
N ALA A 24 11.26 1.68 -1.07
CA ALA A 24 11.15 3.07 -1.51
C ALA A 24 10.66 3.97 -0.37
N TYR A 25 11.38 3.95 0.76
CA TYR A 25 11.12 4.81 1.93
C TYR A 25 9.70 4.70 2.51
N GLY A 26 9.11 3.51 2.47
CA GLY A 26 7.72 3.29 2.89
C GLY A 26 6.69 4.00 2.01
N ALA A 27 7.05 4.34 0.76
CA ALA A 27 6.23 5.15 -0.16
C ALA A 27 5.79 6.50 0.44
N THR A 28 6.71 7.19 1.12
CA THR A 28 6.45 8.50 1.77
C THR A 28 6.99 9.69 0.97
N THR A 29 7.90 9.48 0.02
CA THR A 29 8.43 10.54 -0.85
C THR A 29 7.49 10.79 -2.03
N SER A 30 7.48 12.00 -2.59
CA SER A 30 6.63 12.35 -3.74
C SER A 30 6.80 11.40 -4.93
N SER A 31 8.04 11.05 -5.27
CA SER A 31 8.35 10.11 -6.36
C SER A 31 7.89 8.68 -6.07
N SER A 32 8.17 8.17 -4.86
CA SER A 32 7.76 6.80 -4.47
C SER A 32 6.24 6.65 -4.42
N ILE A 33 5.55 7.67 -3.92
CA ILE A 33 4.08 7.78 -3.95
C ILE A 33 3.56 7.66 -5.38
N GLN A 34 4.11 8.42 -6.34
CA GLN A 34 3.63 8.43 -7.71
C GLN A 34 3.83 7.05 -8.36
N ILE A 35 5.01 6.46 -8.17
CA ILE A 35 5.33 5.13 -8.69
C ILE A 35 4.39 4.09 -8.10
N THR A 36 4.19 4.09 -6.77
CA THR A 36 3.25 3.19 -6.11
C THR A 36 1.84 3.36 -6.66
N ASN A 37 1.36 4.59 -6.84
CA ASN A 37 0.04 4.86 -7.43
C ASN A 37 -0.09 4.27 -8.84
N TRP A 38 0.90 4.47 -9.70
CA TRP A 38 0.89 3.91 -11.07
C TRP A 38 0.88 2.39 -11.08
N VAL A 39 1.68 1.75 -10.21
CA VAL A 39 1.75 0.29 -10.11
C VAL A 39 0.42 -0.28 -9.60
N LEU A 40 -0.20 0.35 -8.59
CA LEU A 40 -1.52 -0.04 -8.09
C LEU A 40 -2.61 0.16 -9.15
N LEU A 41 -2.59 1.29 -9.87
CA LEU A 41 -3.52 1.56 -10.95
C LEU A 41 -3.41 0.49 -12.04
N ALA A 42 -2.20 0.14 -12.48
CA ALA A 42 -1.97 -0.91 -13.45
C ALA A 42 -2.52 -2.27 -12.97
N ALA A 43 -2.26 -2.65 -11.72
CA ALA A 43 -2.81 -3.88 -11.14
C ALA A 43 -4.34 -3.89 -11.14
N LEU A 44 -4.97 -2.79 -10.73
CA LEU A 44 -6.43 -2.65 -10.64
C LEU A 44 -7.09 -2.62 -12.02
N VAL A 45 -6.51 -1.93 -13.00
CA VAL A 45 -7.02 -1.91 -14.38
C VAL A 45 -6.98 -3.32 -14.97
N LEU A 46 -5.87 -4.04 -14.84
CA LEU A 46 -5.75 -5.41 -15.34
C LEU A 46 -6.72 -6.37 -14.63
N TRP A 47 -6.97 -6.17 -13.34
CA TRP A 47 -7.98 -6.90 -12.60
C TRP A 47 -9.41 -6.57 -13.08
N ALA A 48 -9.74 -5.30 -13.31
CA ALA A 48 -11.03 -4.91 -13.86
C ALA A 48 -11.27 -5.50 -15.26
N VAL A 49 -10.26 -5.43 -16.14
CA VAL A 49 -10.29 -6.06 -17.46
C VAL A 49 -10.49 -7.57 -17.34
N GLU A 50 -9.81 -8.23 -16.41
CA GLU A 50 -10.02 -9.66 -16.15
C GLU A 50 -11.46 -9.99 -15.76
N LEU A 51 -12.04 -9.23 -14.83
CA LEU A 51 -13.42 -9.45 -14.39
C LEU A 51 -14.42 -9.26 -15.53
N LEU A 52 -14.22 -8.24 -16.37
CA LEU A 52 -15.05 -7.95 -17.54
C LEU A 52 -14.95 -9.04 -18.60
N VAL A 53 -13.72 -9.43 -18.98
CA VAL A 53 -13.46 -10.45 -20.01
C VAL A 53 -13.92 -11.84 -19.55
N SER A 54 -13.67 -12.19 -18.28
CA SER A 54 -14.11 -13.47 -17.69
C SER A 54 -15.61 -13.49 -17.38
N ARG A 55 -16.31 -12.35 -17.42
CA ARG A 55 -17.67 -12.15 -16.88
C ARG A 55 -17.81 -12.71 -15.46
N ARG A 56 -16.72 -12.64 -14.68
CA ARG A 56 -16.61 -13.21 -13.35
C ARG A 56 -17.02 -12.14 -12.34
N ARG A 57 -17.88 -12.50 -11.39
CA ARG A 57 -18.12 -11.65 -10.23
C ARG A 57 -16.95 -11.75 -9.25
N PRO A 58 -16.40 -10.62 -8.78
CA PRO A 58 -15.35 -10.65 -7.78
C PRO A 58 -15.87 -11.23 -6.47
N ARG A 59 -15.00 -11.91 -5.73
CA ARG A 59 -15.33 -12.62 -4.49
C ARG A 59 -14.76 -11.87 -3.30
N PHE A 60 -15.44 -10.82 -2.89
CA PHE A 60 -15.15 -10.09 -1.64
C PHE A 60 -16.46 -9.87 -0.86
N PRO A 61 -16.40 -9.61 0.46
CA PRO A 61 -17.59 -9.34 1.26
C PRO A 61 -18.36 -8.12 0.74
N ARG A 62 -19.69 -8.22 0.60
CA ARG A 62 -20.53 -7.11 0.11
C ARG A 62 -20.44 -5.87 1.00
N LEU A 63 -20.32 -6.07 2.31
CA LEU A 63 -20.18 -5.00 3.28
C LEU A 63 -18.88 -4.20 3.07
N LEU A 64 -17.78 -4.88 2.74
CA LEU A 64 -16.51 -4.23 2.40
C LEU A 64 -16.66 -3.36 1.16
N PHE A 65 -17.34 -3.86 0.12
CA PHE A 65 -17.63 -3.08 -1.08
C PHE A 65 -18.49 -1.85 -0.78
N PHE A 66 -19.52 -2.01 0.06
CA PHE A 66 -20.38 -0.91 0.48
C PHE A 66 -19.58 0.18 1.21
N PHE A 67 -18.76 -0.18 2.21
CA PHE A 67 -17.94 0.80 2.93
C PHE A 67 -16.90 1.47 2.04
N THR A 68 -16.25 0.71 1.15
CA THR A 68 -15.36 1.30 0.15
C THR A 68 -16.12 2.31 -0.71
N GLY A 69 -17.28 1.94 -1.27
CA GLY A 69 -18.10 2.84 -2.07
C GLY A 69 -18.53 4.09 -1.29
N ALA A 70 -18.99 3.93 -0.06
CA ALA A 70 -19.38 5.05 0.80
C ALA A 70 -18.22 6.02 1.06
N LEU A 71 -17.03 5.51 1.38
CA LEU A 71 -15.84 6.33 1.59
C LEU A 71 -15.41 7.07 0.31
N LEU A 72 -15.48 6.41 -0.85
CA LEU A 72 -15.19 7.05 -2.14
C LEU A 72 -16.21 8.13 -2.48
N CYS A 73 -17.50 7.90 -2.21
CA CYS A 73 -18.54 8.89 -2.44
C CYS A 73 -18.39 10.10 -1.52
N VAL A 74 -18.14 9.89 -0.22
CA VAL A 74 -17.95 10.97 0.75
C VAL A 74 -16.69 11.76 0.43
N GLY A 75 -15.56 11.09 0.20
CA GLY A 75 -14.31 11.75 -0.14
C GLY A 75 -14.38 12.46 -1.50
N GLY A 76 -14.99 11.83 -2.50
CA GLY A 76 -15.22 12.42 -3.81
C GLY A 76 -16.13 13.65 -3.74
N TRP A 77 -17.18 13.60 -2.93
CA TRP A 77 -18.01 14.76 -2.62
C TRP A 77 -17.20 15.89 -1.98
N MET A 78 -16.35 15.58 -1.00
CA MET A 78 -15.50 16.58 -0.35
C MET A 78 -14.56 17.27 -1.34
N VAL A 79 -13.96 16.52 -2.27
CA VAL A 79 -13.11 17.08 -3.33
C VAL A 79 -13.92 17.91 -4.33
N PHE A 80 -15.09 17.42 -4.74
CA PHE A 80 -15.96 18.13 -5.68
C PHE A 80 -16.52 19.44 -5.11
N ASN A 81 -16.80 19.47 -3.81
CA ASN A 81 -17.25 20.64 -3.07
C ASN A 81 -16.10 21.37 -2.35
N ALA A 82 -14.88 21.29 -2.90
CA ALA A 82 -13.72 21.96 -2.33
C ALA A 82 -13.88 23.48 -2.31
N LYS A 83 -13.42 24.13 -1.22
CA LYS A 83 -13.67 25.55 -0.97
C LYS A 83 -12.65 26.49 -1.59
N SER A 84 -11.42 26.02 -1.76
CA SER A 84 -10.33 26.83 -2.28
C SER A 84 -9.23 25.99 -2.93
N ILE A 85 -8.31 26.70 -3.59
CA ILE A 85 -7.00 26.18 -3.99
C ILE A 85 -5.94 27.00 -3.26
N TYR A 86 -4.98 26.31 -2.66
CA TYR A 86 -3.80 26.91 -2.08
C TYR A 86 -2.83 27.30 -3.17
N ASP A 87 -2.57 28.61 -3.28
CA ASP A 87 -1.53 29.16 -4.12
C ASP A 87 -0.21 29.20 -3.33
N SER A 88 0.75 28.38 -3.74
CA SER A 88 2.05 28.28 -3.07
C SER A 88 2.95 29.48 -3.30
N ASP A 89 2.76 30.23 -4.39
CA ASP A 89 3.61 31.37 -4.74
C ASP A 89 3.23 32.58 -3.89
N PHE A 90 1.94 32.73 -3.61
CA PHE A 90 1.41 33.84 -2.82
C PHE A 90 1.01 33.46 -1.39
N PHE A 91 1.13 32.18 -1.01
CA PHE A 91 0.77 31.64 0.31
C PHE A 91 -0.68 31.95 0.72
N VAL A 92 -1.61 31.99 -0.23
CA VAL A 92 -3.02 32.32 -0.01
C VAL A 92 -3.96 31.24 -0.54
N PHE A 93 -5.13 31.12 0.09
CA PHE A 93 -6.21 30.29 -0.43
C PHE A 93 -7.09 31.11 -1.35
N VAL A 94 -7.08 30.76 -2.64
CA VAL A 94 -7.95 31.35 -3.65
C VAL A 94 -9.30 30.61 -3.62
N PRO A 95 -10.42 31.29 -3.35
CA PRO A 95 -11.72 30.65 -3.25
C PRO A 95 -12.15 30.06 -4.60
N LEU A 96 -12.74 28.88 -4.55
CA LEU A 96 -13.38 28.24 -5.69
C LEU A 96 -14.89 28.47 -5.66
N HIS A 97 -15.55 28.23 -6.80
CA HIS A 97 -17.00 28.18 -6.83
C HIS A 97 -17.47 26.87 -6.20
N ASN A 98 -18.14 26.96 -5.05
CA ASN A 98 -18.66 25.81 -4.33
C ASN A 98 -20.06 25.48 -4.85
N PHE A 99 -20.28 24.25 -5.31
CA PHE A 99 -21.59 23.80 -5.76
C PHE A 99 -22.63 23.77 -4.63
N ALA A 100 -22.22 23.45 -3.40
CA ALA A 100 -23.08 23.42 -2.23
C ALA A 100 -22.38 24.00 -1.00
N PRO A 101 -22.38 25.34 -0.82
CA PRO A 101 -21.61 26.02 0.21
C PRO A 101 -21.96 25.62 1.65
N SER A 102 -23.20 25.20 1.90
CA SER A 102 -23.71 24.76 3.20
C SER A 102 -23.32 23.33 3.57
N LEU A 103 -22.85 22.54 2.61
CA LEU A 103 -22.46 21.16 2.83
C LEU A 103 -20.95 21.02 3.08
N ALA A 104 -20.56 19.88 3.64
CA ALA A 104 -19.16 19.56 3.86
C ALA A 104 -18.38 19.55 2.53
N GLY A 105 -17.14 20.02 2.60
CA GLY A 105 -16.24 20.19 1.46
C GLY A 105 -14.81 20.27 1.96
N SER A 106 -13.84 19.85 1.15
CA SER A 106 -12.43 19.96 1.50
C SER A 106 -11.96 21.41 1.44
N VAL A 107 -10.90 21.74 2.17
CA VAL A 107 -10.32 23.09 2.13
C VAL A 107 -9.60 23.29 0.79
N ASP A 108 -8.55 22.51 0.53
CA ASP A 108 -7.78 22.59 -0.71
C ASP A 108 -8.21 21.54 -1.73
N TYR A 109 -8.52 21.94 -2.96
CA TYR A 109 -8.90 21.02 -4.03
C TYR A 109 -7.73 20.13 -4.48
N THR A 110 -6.57 20.70 -4.77
CA THR A 110 -5.41 20.03 -5.40
C THR A 110 -4.87 18.88 -4.57
N ILE A 111 -4.60 19.13 -3.29
CA ILE A 111 -4.13 18.13 -2.33
C ILE A 111 -5.23 17.11 -2.12
N SER A 112 -6.47 17.55 -1.87
CA SER A 112 -7.57 16.61 -1.59
C SER A 112 -7.85 15.67 -2.77
N ALA A 113 -7.77 16.15 -4.02
CA ALA A 113 -7.88 15.32 -5.21
C ALA A 113 -6.75 14.27 -5.28
N ALA A 114 -5.50 14.67 -5.03
CA ALA A 114 -4.38 13.74 -5.01
C ALA A 114 -4.51 12.67 -3.91
N TRP A 115 -4.95 13.06 -2.71
CA TRP A 115 -5.24 12.12 -1.62
C TRP A 115 -6.43 11.21 -1.93
N MET A 116 -7.46 11.72 -2.60
CA MET A 116 -8.62 10.93 -3.02
C MET A 116 -8.25 9.89 -4.05
N ILE A 117 -7.42 10.24 -5.06
CA ILE A 117 -6.89 9.26 -6.03
C ILE A 117 -6.11 8.17 -5.30
N ARG A 118 -5.19 8.54 -4.39
CA ARG A 118 -4.43 7.57 -3.60
C ARG A 118 -5.34 6.69 -2.75
N GLY A 119 -6.29 7.29 -2.05
CA GLY A 119 -7.28 6.60 -1.23
C GLY A 119 -8.10 5.61 -2.06
N ALA A 120 -8.51 6.00 -3.27
CA ALA A 120 -9.24 5.14 -4.19
C ALA A 120 -8.41 3.94 -4.67
N LEU A 121 -7.13 4.15 -4.99
CA LEU A 121 -6.22 3.07 -5.35
C LEU A 121 -5.98 2.11 -4.18
N LEU A 122 -5.80 2.62 -2.96
CA LEU A 122 -5.62 1.79 -1.76
C LEU A 122 -6.89 1.00 -1.42
N LEU A 123 -8.06 1.65 -1.41
CA LEU A 123 -9.35 0.98 -1.18
C LEU A 123 -9.67 -0.05 -2.26
N GLY A 124 -9.40 0.27 -3.53
CA GLY A 124 -9.50 -0.68 -4.63
C GLY A 124 -8.57 -1.87 -4.45
N THR A 125 -7.36 -1.63 -3.96
CA THR A 125 -6.38 -2.68 -3.64
C THR A 125 -6.87 -3.58 -2.51
N ILE A 126 -7.56 -3.06 -1.50
CA ILE A 126 -8.19 -3.88 -0.45
C ILE A 126 -9.23 -4.84 -1.04
N LEU A 127 -10.07 -4.36 -1.97
CA LEU A 127 -11.04 -5.21 -2.69
C LEU A 127 -10.34 -6.27 -3.55
N PHE A 128 -9.29 -5.88 -4.25
CA PHE A 128 -8.47 -6.77 -5.06
C PHE A 128 -7.82 -7.88 -4.20
N VAL A 129 -7.16 -7.51 -3.10
CA VAL A 129 -6.53 -8.46 -2.18
C VAL A 129 -7.57 -9.39 -1.57
N SER A 130 -8.77 -8.89 -1.26
CA SER A 130 -9.88 -9.71 -0.77
C SER A 130 -10.30 -10.78 -1.78
N ASP A 131 -10.35 -10.46 -3.08
CA ASP A 131 -10.62 -11.45 -4.16
C ASP A 131 -9.45 -12.43 -4.36
N VAL A 132 -8.21 -11.95 -4.30
CA VAL A 132 -7.00 -12.79 -4.41
C VAL A 132 -6.93 -13.80 -3.26
N SER A 133 -7.30 -13.38 -2.05
CA SER A 133 -7.24 -14.19 -0.83
C SER A 133 -8.18 -15.38 -0.84
N GLN A 134 -9.16 -15.41 -1.74
CA GLN A 134 -10.08 -16.55 -1.91
C GLN A 134 -9.40 -17.80 -2.52
N SER A 135 -8.16 -17.69 -2.98
CA SER A 135 -7.38 -18.81 -3.49
C SER A 135 -6.25 -19.15 -2.53
N ASN A 136 -6.31 -20.32 -1.88
CA ASN A 136 -5.27 -20.79 -0.94
C ASN A 136 -3.85 -20.66 -1.50
N ARG A 137 -3.64 -20.98 -2.78
CA ARG A 137 -2.32 -20.87 -3.44
C ARG A 137 -1.84 -19.42 -3.52
N TRP A 138 -2.73 -18.48 -3.85
CA TRP A 138 -2.36 -17.07 -4.01
C TRP A 138 -2.29 -16.34 -2.67
N LEU A 139 -3.16 -16.68 -1.72
CA LEU A 139 -3.06 -16.22 -0.33
C LEU A 139 -1.71 -16.59 0.28
N LEU A 140 -1.26 -17.83 0.07
CA LEU A 140 0.07 -18.26 0.51
C LEU A 140 1.19 -17.47 -0.13
N ARG A 141 1.14 -17.26 -1.46
CA ARG A 141 2.14 -16.45 -2.17
C ARG A 141 2.18 -15.02 -1.63
N LEU A 142 1.02 -14.43 -1.38
CA LEU A 142 0.90 -13.11 -0.77
C LEU A 142 1.60 -13.08 0.61
N TRP A 143 1.34 -14.06 1.47
CA TRP A 143 1.97 -14.15 2.78
C TRP A 143 3.49 -14.32 2.67
N TYR A 144 3.96 -15.18 1.75
CA TYR A 144 5.40 -15.35 1.51
C TYR A 144 6.07 -14.06 1.03
N VAL A 145 5.46 -13.34 0.08
CA VAL A 145 5.98 -12.04 -0.40
C VAL A 145 6.07 -11.05 0.76
N ILE A 146 5.00 -10.91 1.54
CA ILE A 146 4.96 -10.03 2.72
C ILE A 146 6.07 -10.40 3.72
N GLY A 147 6.19 -11.69 4.06
CA GLY A 147 7.21 -12.19 4.98
C GLY A 147 8.65 -11.98 4.50
N LEU A 148 8.91 -12.22 3.21
CA LEU A 148 10.21 -11.98 2.60
C LEU A 148 10.58 -10.50 2.62
N VAL A 149 9.63 -9.61 2.27
CA VAL A 149 9.87 -8.17 2.30
C VAL A 149 10.13 -7.69 3.72
N ALA A 150 9.31 -8.07 4.69
CA ALA A 150 9.53 -7.71 6.08
C ALA A 150 10.85 -8.26 6.63
N GLY A 151 11.19 -9.50 6.32
CA GLY A 151 12.49 -10.09 6.66
C GLY A 151 13.65 -9.30 6.06
N SER A 152 13.55 -8.88 4.79
CA SER A 152 14.58 -8.07 4.13
C SER A 152 14.75 -6.69 4.77
N ILE A 153 13.65 -6.02 5.14
CA ILE A 153 13.66 -4.72 5.82
C ILE A 153 14.22 -4.84 7.23
N ALA A 154 13.81 -5.86 7.99
CA ALA A 154 14.33 -6.12 9.33
C ALA A 154 15.83 -6.42 9.29
N PHE A 155 16.28 -7.28 8.36
CA PHE A 155 17.69 -7.60 8.16
C PHE A 155 18.52 -6.36 7.82
N LEU A 156 18.07 -5.54 6.86
CA LEU A 156 18.75 -4.30 6.51
C LEU A 156 18.86 -3.35 7.70
N GLY A 157 17.76 -3.15 8.44
CA GLY A 157 17.76 -2.25 9.60
C GLY A 157 18.69 -2.72 10.71
N LEU A 158 18.74 -4.03 10.99
CA LEU A 158 19.69 -4.61 11.94
C LEU A 158 21.13 -4.46 11.47
N LEU A 159 21.41 -4.68 10.18
CA LEU A 159 22.75 -4.50 9.61
C LEU A 159 23.22 -3.06 9.75
N GLN A 160 22.39 -2.08 9.42
CA GLN A 160 22.68 -0.66 9.59
C GLN A 160 22.99 -0.30 11.05
N LYS A 161 22.24 -0.85 12.01
CA LYS A 161 22.50 -0.63 13.44
C LYS A 161 23.81 -1.30 13.87
N ALA A 162 24.10 -2.50 13.40
CA ALA A 162 25.33 -3.22 13.71
C ALA A 162 26.59 -2.51 13.18
N THR A 163 26.50 -1.87 12.00
CA THR A 163 27.62 -1.09 11.42
C THR A 163 27.76 0.31 12.01
N GLY A 164 26.90 0.73 12.94
CA GLY A 164 26.89 2.10 13.46
C GLY A 164 26.50 3.15 12.41
N ALA A 165 25.68 2.77 11.42
CA ALA A 165 25.27 3.67 10.36
C ALA A 165 24.53 4.89 10.92
N GLN A 166 24.92 6.08 10.46
CA GLN A 166 24.32 7.35 10.87
C GLN A 166 23.11 7.74 10.02
N MET A 167 22.94 7.10 8.86
CA MET A 167 21.83 7.29 7.94
C MET A 167 21.63 6.02 7.08
N ILE A 168 20.55 5.97 6.33
CA ILE A 168 20.31 4.97 5.28
C ILE A 168 21.55 4.90 4.37
N PHE A 169 22.06 3.70 4.08
CA PHE A 169 23.37 3.51 3.42
C PHE A 169 23.58 4.28 2.10
N TRP A 170 22.51 4.54 1.36
CA TRP A 170 22.55 5.27 0.08
C TRP A 170 22.05 6.72 0.21
N GLN A 171 22.09 7.28 1.41
CA GLN A 171 21.77 8.68 1.69
C GLN A 171 22.98 9.33 2.37
N PRO A 172 23.30 10.59 2.02
CA PRO A 172 24.39 11.29 2.68
C PRO A 172 24.07 11.48 4.17
N PRO A 173 25.05 11.30 5.07
CA PRO A 173 24.83 11.59 6.48
C PRO A 173 24.52 13.09 6.63
N PRO A 174 23.54 13.46 7.47
CA PRO A 174 23.27 14.85 7.75
C PRO A 174 24.47 15.49 8.46
N PRO A 175 24.59 16.84 8.46
CA PRO A 175 25.61 17.55 9.20
C PRO A 175 25.64 17.10 10.68
N PRO A 176 26.80 17.13 11.36
CA PRO A 176 26.96 16.72 12.77
C PRO A 176 25.92 17.31 13.73
N GLU A 177 25.49 18.54 13.45
CA GLU A 177 24.51 19.28 14.24
C GLU A 177 23.07 18.72 14.13
N VAL A 178 22.79 17.91 13.11
CA VAL A 178 21.45 17.38 12.78
C VAL A 178 21.49 15.86 12.63
N TRP A 179 22.39 15.16 13.35
CA TRP A 179 22.45 13.71 13.30
C TRP A 179 21.12 13.07 13.73
N VAL A 180 20.44 12.47 12.75
CA VAL A 180 19.16 11.80 12.95
C VAL A 180 19.42 10.32 13.26
N SER A 181 19.38 9.96 14.55
CA SER A 181 19.45 8.55 14.98
C SER A 181 18.13 7.79 14.80
N THR A 182 17.09 8.49 14.35
CA THR A 182 15.72 7.96 14.36
C THR A 182 15.35 7.09 13.16
N PHE A 183 16.26 6.80 12.23
CA PHE A 183 15.95 5.97 11.06
C PHE A 183 16.06 4.46 11.37
N PHE A 184 15.40 3.64 10.54
CA PHE A 184 15.55 2.19 10.51
C PHE A 184 15.31 1.64 9.11
N ALA A 185 16.26 0.85 8.60
CA ALA A 185 16.23 0.30 7.24
C ALA A 185 16.14 1.42 6.19
N THR A 186 15.02 1.48 5.46
CA THR A 186 14.72 2.49 4.45
C THR A 186 13.81 3.60 4.97
N TYR A 187 13.37 3.54 6.23
CA TYR A 187 12.44 4.51 6.80
C TYR A 187 13.20 5.60 7.54
N TYR A 188 12.96 6.86 7.18
CA TYR A 188 13.51 8.03 7.88
C TYR A 188 13.08 8.10 9.35
N TYR A 189 11.92 7.53 9.68
CA TYR A 189 11.41 7.43 11.05
C TYR A 189 11.18 5.95 11.44
N HIS A 190 11.86 5.50 12.49
CA HIS A 190 11.84 4.13 12.98
C HIS A 190 10.46 3.70 13.47
N GLY A 191 9.61 4.65 13.89
CA GLY A 191 8.23 4.35 14.28
C GLY A 191 7.41 3.82 13.10
N ASN A 192 7.64 4.33 11.89
CA ASN A 192 6.98 3.83 10.68
C ASN A 192 7.47 2.43 10.32
N ALA A 193 8.78 2.17 10.46
CA ALA A 193 9.33 0.83 10.28
C ALA A 193 8.76 -0.16 11.32
N GLY A 194 8.68 0.26 12.58
CA GLY A 194 8.10 -0.54 13.67
C GLY A 194 6.63 -0.85 13.42
N ALA A 195 5.83 0.13 12.99
CA ALA A 195 4.43 -0.08 12.61
C ALA A 195 4.30 -1.09 11.45
N PHE A 196 5.12 -0.97 10.41
CA PHE A 196 5.15 -1.93 9.31
C PHE A 196 5.49 -3.35 9.79
N LEU A 197 6.56 -3.51 10.58
CA LEU A 197 6.96 -4.82 11.11
C LEU A 197 5.89 -5.42 12.02
N ASN A 198 5.21 -4.61 12.85
CA ASN A 198 4.11 -5.06 13.71
C ASN A 198 2.90 -5.57 12.92
N VAL A 199 2.63 -5.01 11.74
CA VAL A 199 1.56 -5.51 10.87
C VAL A 199 1.94 -6.85 10.23
N VAL A 200 3.21 -7.05 9.90
CA VAL A 200 3.67 -8.24 9.17
C VAL A 200 4.04 -9.42 10.09
N TRP A 201 4.49 -9.15 11.32
CA TRP A 201 4.95 -10.20 12.24
C TRP A 201 3.95 -11.36 12.44
N PRO A 202 2.63 -11.13 12.61
CA PRO A 202 1.68 -12.23 12.86
C PRO A 202 1.53 -13.13 11.63
N LEU A 203 1.59 -12.54 10.43
CA LEU A 203 1.51 -13.28 9.17
C LEU A 203 2.75 -14.17 8.99
N SER A 204 3.94 -13.62 9.26
CA SER A 204 5.19 -14.37 9.24
C SER A 204 5.20 -15.49 10.28
N ALA A 205 4.75 -15.23 11.51
CA ALA A 205 4.61 -16.25 12.55
C ALA A 205 3.65 -17.37 12.14
N GLY A 206 2.51 -17.03 11.52
CA GLY A 206 1.59 -18.02 10.97
C GLY A 206 2.20 -18.93 9.91
N LEU A 207 3.06 -18.39 9.03
CA LEU A 207 3.82 -19.20 8.06
C LEU A 207 4.80 -20.15 8.73
N VAL A 208 5.49 -19.68 9.78
CA VAL A 208 6.44 -20.49 10.56
C VAL A 208 5.73 -21.64 11.24
N ILE A 209 4.65 -21.37 11.98
CA ILE A 209 3.83 -22.40 12.64
C ILE A 209 3.35 -23.43 11.60
N ARG A 210 2.79 -22.97 10.48
CA ARG A 210 2.35 -23.86 9.39
C ARG A 210 3.47 -24.75 8.85
N ALA A 211 4.68 -24.21 8.67
CA ALA A 211 5.82 -24.97 8.17
C ALA A 211 6.24 -26.07 9.14
N PHE A 212 6.23 -25.80 10.45
CA PHE A 212 6.56 -26.77 11.48
C PHE A 212 5.44 -27.80 11.70
N SER A 213 4.18 -27.39 11.73
CA SER A 213 3.03 -28.32 11.87
C SER A 213 2.92 -29.31 10.70
N ASN A 214 3.21 -28.87 9.47
CA ASN A 214 3.20 -29.76 8.31
C ASN A 214 4.34 -30.79 8.32
N ARG A 215 5.44 -30.53 9.05
CA ARG A 215 6.54 -31.51 9.23
C ARG A 215 6.27 -32.52 10.34
N SER A 216 5.39 -32.21 11.29
CA SER A 216 5.05 -33.07 12.43
C SER A 216 4.06 -34.20 12.12
N HIS A 217 3.42 -34.22 10.94
CA HIS A 217 2.55 -35.34 10.51
C HIS A 217 2.88 -35.89 9.11
N PRO A 218 4.04 -36.56 8.90
CA PRO A 218 4.30 -37.31 7.67
C PRO A 218 3.53 -38.64 7.61
N GLY A 219 3.01 -39.15 8.73
CA GLY A 219 2.54 -40.54 8.89
C GLY A 219 1.03 -40.80 8.91
N MET A 220 0.17 -39.82 8.64
CA MET A 220 -1.29 -40.04 8.50
C MET A 220 -1.78 -39.76 7.08
N ARG A 221 -1.15 -40.43 6.13
CA ARG A 221 -1.67 -40.65 4.78
C ARG A 221 -1.35 -42.09 4.39
N ALA A 222 -2.17 -43.01 4.90
CA ALA A 222 -2.45 -44.31 4.30
C ALA A 222 -3.95 -44.34 4.02
#